data_AF-A0A519YLU7-F1
#
_entry.id   AF-A0A519YLU7-F1
#
_cell.length_a   1.000
_cell.length_b   1.000
_cell.length_c   1.000
_cell.angle_alpha   90.00
_cell.angle_beta   90.00
_cell.angle_gamma   90.00
#
_symmetry.space_group_name_H-M   'P 1'
#
loop_
_entity.id
_entity.type
_entity.pdbx_description
1 polymer ?
#
loop_
_entity_poly.entity_id
_entity_poly.type
_entity_poly.pdbx_seq_one_letter_code
_entity_poly.pdbx_strand_id
1 'polypeptide(L)'
;TPHNNAGSVSESNIYAEAGNPYLLHTKAQNLDLRYEFFGAGNDQIMVGAFYKNLKNPIEYALVALPNTTVTVYQPNNFGTATNYGFEWVGVKYFGPLGLSTNYTFTQSEIITNKARNATADDASLLVPQKRPLQGQSKHVANASLLYKNPRNGLDIQLAYVYTGARIVQVGQYLGLDYWQRAQSQLDFSAEKRLTKAESRVGLTAYVKVQNLLNTPYQVDILAPGAPASAGAPATVSYPFQGNADRVSVINQTYRAYYLAGLRFRF
;
A
#
# COMPACT_ATOMS: atom_id res chain seq x y z
N THR A 1 17.85 11.68 -1.13
CA THR A 1 18.19 10.29 -0.81
C THR A 1 17.44 9.89 0.46
N PRO A 2 16.83 8.70 0.53
CA PRO A 2 16.20 8.25 1.78
C PRO A 2 17.26 8.17 2.87
N HIS A 3 16.98 8.76 4.03
CA HIS A 3 17.76 8.53 5.24
C HIS A 3 17.06 7.41 6.02
N ASN A 4 17.76 6.28 6.18
CA ASN A 4 17.36 5.22 7.08
C ASN A 4 17.73 5.65 8.51
N ASN A 5 16.74 5.92 9.34
CA ASN A 5 16.93 6.33 10.75
C ASN A 5 16.58 5.20 11.73
N ALA A 6 16.36 3.97 11.25
CA ALA A 6 16.35 2.80 12.13
C ALA A 6 17.80 2.35 12.35
N GLY A 7 18.24 2.28 13.60
CA GLY A 7 19.50 1.64 13.93
C GLY A 7 19.53 0.22 13.35
N SER A 8 20.63 -0.16 12.72
CA SER A 8 21.00 -1.53 12.35
C SER A 8 19.86 -2.53 12.13
N VAL A 9 18.99 -2.27 11.15
CA VAL A 9 18.55 -3.35 10.25
C VAL A 9 19.10 -2.96 8.90
N SER A 10 20.39 -3.23 8.77
CA SER A 10 21.13 -3.26 7.51
C SER A 10 20.24 -3.84 6.42
N GLU A 11 20.38 -3.34 5.19
CA GLU A 11 19.83 -3.91 3.95
C GLU A 11 20.22 -5.40 3.72
N SER A 12 20.84 -6.07 4.71
CA SER A 12 21.37 -7.43 4.70
C SER A 12 20.56 -8.47 5.50
N ASN A 13 19.35 -8.19 5.97
CA ASN A 13 18.44 -9.23 6.49
C ASN A 13 17.17 -9.36 5.62
N ILE A 14 17.34 -9.21 4.32
CA ILE A 14 16.36 -9.64 3.33
C ILE A 14 16.58 -11.16 3.22
N TYR A 15 15.57 -11.95 3.61
CA TYR A 15 15.60 -13.39 3.40
C TYR A 15 16.06 -13.69 1.97
N ALA A 16 16.90 -14.72 1.78
CA ALA A 16 17.32 -15.12 0.44
C ALA A 16 16.08 -15.32 -0.44
N GLU A 17 16.06 -14.71 -1.62
CA GLU A 17 14.94 -14.84 -2.53
C GLU A 17 15.04 -16.16 -3.29
N ALA A 18 13.91 -16.85 -3.42
CA ALA A 18 13.82 -18.09 -4.19
C ALA A 18 12.59 -18.08 -5.10
N GLY A 19 12.71 -18.73 -6.25
CA GLY A 19 11.56 -19.06 -7.08
C GLY A 19 10.80 -20.27 -6.54
N ASN A 20 9.55 -20.44 -6.98
CA ASN A 20 8.75 -21.62 -6.66
C ASN A 20 8.28 -22.28 -7.96
N PRO A 21 8.90 -23.39 -8.39
CA PRO A 21 8.54 -24.07 -9.64
C PRO A 21 7.18 -24.79 -9.56
N TYR A 22 6.59 -24.92 -8.37
CA TYR A 22 5.31 -25.58 -8.13
C TYR A 22 4.12 -24.62 -8.11
N LEU A 23 4.32 -23.36 -8.53
CA LEU A 23 3.25 -22.38 -8.60
C LEU A 23 2.18 -22.78 -9.60
N LEU A 24 0.94 -22.72 -9.13
CA LEU A 24 -0.26 -22.79 -9.94
C LEU A 24 -0.66 -21.38 -10.35
N HIS A 25 -1.20 -21.23 -11.55
CA HIS A 25 -1.81 -19.97 -11.97
C HIS A 25 -3.05 -19.69 -11.11
N THR A 26 -3.20 -18.43 -10.69
CA THR A 26 -4.40 -17.97 -10.02
C THR A 26 -5.59 -17.99 -10.98
N LYS A 27 -6.72 -18.54 -10.55
CA LYS A 27 -8.00 -18.45 -11.28
C LYS A 27 -8.94 -17.52 -10.53
N ALA A 28 -9.57 -16.60 -11.23
CA ALA A 28 -10.48 -15.62 -10.65
C ALA A 28 -11.86 -15.72 -11.30
N GLN A 29 -12.91 -15.79 -10.46
CA GLN A 29 -14.28 -15.51 -10.86
C GLN A 29 -14.63 -14.12 -10.32
N ASN A 30 -15.07 -13.22 -11.19
CA ASN A 30 -15.35 -11.83 -10.85
C ASN A 30 -16.79 -11.49 -11.23
N LEU A 31 -17.47 -10.77 -10.35
CA LEU A 31 -18.76 -10.15 -10.57
C LEU A 31 -18.64 -8.68 -10.22
N ASP A 32 -18.94 -7.81 -11.18
CA ASP A 32 -18.77 -6.36 -11.05
C ASP A 32 -20.05 -5.67 -11.50
N LEU A 33 -20.53 -4.72 -10.70
CA LEU A 33 -21.61 -3.81 -11.04
C LEU A 33 -21.06 -2.39 -11.04
N ARG A 34 -21.34 -1.63 -12.09
CA ARG A 34 -20.85 -0.27 -12.23
C ARG A 34 -21.91 0.62 -12.83
N TYR A 35 -22.05 1.80 -12.25
CA TYR A 35 -22.85 2.89 -12.77
C TYR A 35 -21.96 4.10 -13.01
N GLU A 36 -22.17 4.75 -14.15
CA GLU A 36 -21.42 5.92 -14.58
C GLU A 36 -22.39 7.00 -15.00
N PHE A 37 -22.11 8.22 -14.57
CA PHE A 37 -22.81 9.42 -14.96
C PHE A 37 -21.80 10.47 -15.39
N PHE A 38 -21.99 11.00 -16.60
CA PHE A 38 -21.19 12.08 -17.16
C PHE A 38 -22.04 13.34 -17.22
N GLY A 39 -21.59 14.38 -16.50
CA GLY A 39 -22.24 15.68 -16.45
C GLY A 39 -21.75 16.61 -17.56
N ALA A 40 -22.04 17.90 -17.41
CA ALA A 40 -21.53 18.91 -18.31
C ALA A 40 -20.01 19.10 -18.13
N GLY A 41 -19.29 19.31 -19.23
CA GLY A 41 -17.85 19.55 -19.21
C GLY A 41 -17.07 18.30 -18.81
N ASN A 42 -16.30 18.39 -17.72
CA ASN A 42 -15.44 17.32 -17.21
C ASN A 42 -16.00 16.68 -15.92
N ASP A 43 -17.28 16.89 -15.64
CA ASP A 43 -17.93 16.32 -14.46
C ASP A 43 -18.21 14.83 -14.69
N GLN A 44 -17.84 13.99 -13.74
CA GLN A 44 -18.16 12.56 -13.78
C GLN A 44 -18.40 12.01 -12.39
N ILE A 45 -19.32 11.08 -12.29
CA ILE A 45 -19.57 10.27 -11.10
C ILE A 45 -19.58 8.82 -11.54
N MET A 46 -18.87 7.97 -10.81
CA MET A 46 -18.86 6.54 -11.03
C MET A 46 -18.93 5.85 -9.69
N VAL A 47 -19.85 4.89 -9.58
CA VAL A 47 -19.94 3.98 -8.43
C VAL A 47 -19.81 2.56 -8.94
N GLY A 48 -19.03 1.76 -8.21
CA GLY A 48 -18.81 0.35 -8.50
C GLY A 48 -18.99 -0.49 -7.26
N ALA A 49 -19.41 -1.73 -7.44
CA ALA A 49 -19.30 -2.79 -6.45
C ALA A 49 -18.75 -4.03 -7.13
N PHE A 50 -17.92 -4.77 -6.42
CA PHE A 50 -17.28 -5.97 -6.97
C PHE A 50 -17.27 -7.10 -5.95
N TYR A 51 -17.29 -8.33 -6.45
CA TYR A 51 -17.06 -9.55 -5.71
C TYR A 51 -16.19 -10.49 -6.54
N LYS A 52 -15.16 -11.05 -5.91
CA LYS A 52 -14.17 -11.92 -6.53
C LYS A 52 -13.94 -13.16 -5.67
N ASN A 53 -13.94 -14.31 -6.32
CA ASN A 53 -13.45 -15.56 -5.75
C ASN A 53 -12.14 -15.95 -6.45
N LEU A 54 -11.05 -16.01 -5.69
CA LEU A 54 -9.70 -16.26 -6.19
C LEU A 54 -9.25 -17.64 -5.72
N LYS A 55 -8.96 -18.54 -6.66
CA LYS A 55 -8.35 -19.84 -6.38
C LYS A 55 -6.86 -19.75 -6.64
N ASN A 56 -6.06 -20.26 -5.70
CA ASN A 56 -4.60 -20.22 -5.74
C ASN A 56 -4.03 -18.81 -5.97
N PRO A 57 -4.46 -17.74 -5.26
CA PRO A 57 -3.74 -16.46 -5.27
C PRO A 57 -2.25 -16.66 -4.97
N ILE A 58 -1.40 -16.01 -5.76
CA ILE A 58 0.06 -15.99 -5.56
C ILE A 58 0.40 -14.81 -4.64
N GLU A 59 1.00 -15.11 -3.49
CA GLU A 59 1.46 -14.11 -2.53
C GLU A 59 2.91 -14.43 -2.15
N TYR A 60 3.71 -13.41 -1.88
CA TYR A 60 5.06 -13.58 -1.38
C TYR A 60 5.06 -13.86 0.13
N ALA A 61 5.71 -14.94 0.50
CA ALA A 61 5.74 -15.43 1.87
C ALA A 61 7.15 -15.85 2.28
N LEU A 62 7.33 -15.90 3.60
CA LEU A 62 8.47 -16.55 4.22
C LEU A 62 8.21 -18.04 4.35
N VAL A 63 9.10 -18.83 3.76
CA VAL A 63 8.98 -20.29 3.73
C VAL A 63 10.30 -20.88 4.21
N ALA A 64 10.23 -21.78 5.19
CA ALA A 64 11.38 -22.60 5.58
C ALA A 64 11.64 -23.66 4.50
N LEU A 65 12.87 -23.74 4.00
CA LEU A 65 13.24 -24.79 3.04
C LEU A 65 13.22 -26.16 3.74
N PRO A 66 12.67 -27.20 3.08
CA PRO A 66 12.58 -28.54 3.67
C PRO A 66 13.93 -29.03 4.19
N ASN A 67 13.94 -29.58 5.41
CA ASN A 67 15.13 -30.14 6.08
C ASN A 67 16.28 -29.15 6.30
N THR A 68 15.99 -27.85 6.34
CA THR A 68 16.98 -26.82 6.68
C THR A 68 16.41 -25.85 7.71
N THR A 69 17.29 -25.04 8.31
CA THR A 69 16.90 -23.87 9.11
C THR A 69 16.79 -22.60 8.27
N VAL A 70 16.97 -22.71 6.94
CA VAL A 70 16.99 -21.57 6.02
C VAL A 70 15.56 -21.17 5.69
N THR A 71 15.23 -19.91 5.95
CA THR A 71 13.98 -19.30 5.50
C THR A 71 14.25 -18.45 4.26
N VAL A 72 13.41 -18.59 3.24
CA VAL A 72 13.49 -17.84 1.98
C VAL A 72 12.25 -17.00 1.76
N TYR A 73 12.41 -15.89 1.04
CA TYR A 73 11.30 -15.10 0.53
C TYR A 73 10.94 -15.60 -0.86
N GLN A 74 9.74 -16.15 -1.03
CA GLN A 74 9.34 -16.74 -2.30
C GLN A 74 7.84 -16.54 -2.58
N PRO A 75 7.43 -16.50 -3.85
CA PRO A 75 6.02 -16.55 -4.21
C PRO A 75 5.44 -17.94 -3.89
N ASN A 76 4.23 -17.96 -3.34
CA ASN A 76 3.51 -19.19 -3.01
C ASN A 76 2.02 -19.07 -3.29
N ASN A 77 1.36 -20.18 -3.61
CA ASN A 77 -0.10 -20.20 -3.68
C ASN A 77 -0.70 -20.42 -2.30
N PHE A 78 -1.76 -19.68 -2.00
CA PHE A 78 -2.58 -19.89 -0.81
C PHE A 78 -4.01 -20.22 -1.22
N GLY A 79 -4.74 -21.00 -0.42
CA GLY A 79 -5.97 -21.73 -0.80
C GLY A 79 -6.98 -21.01 -1.68
N THR A 80 -8.07 -20.51 -1.10
CA THR A 80 -9.09 -19.74 -1.83
C THR A 80 -9.37 -18.46 -1.06
N ALA A 81 -9.38 -17.34 -1.76
CA ALA A 81 -9.67 -16.04 -1.19
C ALA A 81 -10.99 -15.48 -1.72
N THR A 82 -11.68 -14.74 -0.86
CA THR A 82 -12.78 -13.86 -1.24
C THR A 82 -12.29 -12.43 -1.19
N ASN A 83 -12.74 -11.60 -2.12
CA ASN A 83 -12.37 -10.19 -2.20
C ASN A 83 -13.57 -9.42 -2.75
N TYR A 84 -14.10 -8.48 -1.97
CA TYR A 84 -15.25 -7.69 -2.36
C TYR A 84 -15.11 -6.27 -1.86
N GLY A 85 -15.88 -5.37 -2.46
CA GLY A 85 -15.74 -3.97 -2.15
C GLY A 85 -16.64 -3.09 -2.96
N PHE A 86 -16.45 -1.79 -2.74
CA PHE A 86 -17.10 -0.75 -3.51
C PHE A 86 -16.11 0.34 -3.86
N GLU A 87 -16.40 1.02 -4.95
CA GLU A 87 -15.57 2.06 -5.55
C GLU A 87 -16.41 3.29 -5.83
N TRP A 88 -15.80 4.45 -5.60
CA TRP A 88 -16.33 5.76 -5.92
C TRP A 88 -15.28 6.53 -6.71
N VAL A 89 -15.70 7.17 -7.79
CA VAL A 89 -14.95 8.17 -8.52
C VAL A 89 -15.87 9.36 -8.74
N GLY A 90 -15.42 10.56 -8.37
CA GLY A 90 -16.19 11.78 -8.54
C GLY A 90 -15.30 12.93 -8.95
N VAL A 91 -15.62 13.59 -10.05
CA VAL A 91 -15.01 14.86 -10.48
C VAL A 91 -16.13 15.87 -10.66
N LYS A 92 -15.98 17.04 -10.02
CA LYS A 92 -16.93 18.14 -10.13
C LYS A 92 -16.20 19.47 -10.28
N TYR A 93 -16.57 20.26 -11.27
CA TYR A 93 -16.08 21.61 -11.48
C TYR A 93 -17.11 22.68 -11.09
N PHE A 94 -16.61 23.73 -10.46
CA PHE A 94 -17.31 24.96 -10.08
C PHE A 94 -16.58 26.14 -10.72
N GLY A 95 -16.81 26.33 -12.01
CA GLY A 95 -16.01 27.26 -12.83
C GLY A 95 -14.57 26.75 -12.98
N PRO A 96 -13.53 27.56 -12.67
CA PRO A 96 -12.14 27.11 -12.78
C PRO A 96 -11.71 26.16 -11.66
N LEU A 97 -12.45 26.11 -10.54
CA LEU A 97 -12.15 25.20 -9.43
C LEU A 97 -12.76 23.83 -9.70
N GLY A 98 -12.05 22.76 -9.34
CA GLY A 98 -12.55 21.40 -9.42
C GLY A 98 -12.17 20.59 -8.20
N LEU A 99 -13.00 19.62 -7.86
CA LEU A 99 -12.73 18.60 -6.86
C LEU A 99 -12.75 17.25 -7.56
N SER A 100 -11.67 16.50 -7.43
CA SER A 100 -11.57 15.11 -7.88
C SER A 100 -11.40 14.21 -6.67
N THR A 101 -12.17 13.14 -6.59
CA THR A 101 -12.17 12.19 -5.48
C THR A 101 -12.22 10.77 -6.03
N ASN A 102 -11.43 9.88 -5.46
CA ASN A 102 -11.51 8.45 -5.69
C ASN A 102 -11.47 7.74 -4.34
N TYR A 103 -12.30 6.75 -4.14
CA TYR A 103 -12.30 5.96 -2.91
C TYR A 103 -12.60 4.50 -3.23
N THR A 104 -11.80 3.60 -2.67
CA THR A 104 -12.00 2.17 -2.76
C THR A 104 -12.01 1.58 -1.36
N PHE A 105 -13.10 0.89 -1.04
CA PHE A 105 -13.17 -0.04 0.07
C PHE A 105 -12.94 -1.45 -0.45
N THR A 106 -12.07 -2.22 0.19
CA THR A 106 -11.87 -3.63 -0.16
C THR A 106 -11.73 -4.50 1.07
N GLN A 107 -12.61 -5.49 1.21
CA GLN A 107 -12.47 -6.54 2.20
C GLN A 107 -12.04 -7.82 1.49
N SER A 108 -10.88 -8.34 1.88
CA SER A 108 -10.42 -9.66 1.47
C SER A 108 -10.28 -10.59 2.65
N GLU A 109 -10.47 -11.88 2.41
CA GLU A 109 -10.22 -12.95 3.38
C GLU A 109 -9.61 -14.14 2.66
N ILE A 110 -8.53 -14.67 3.24
CA ILE A 110 -7.90 -15.93 2.88
C ILE A 110 -7.50 -16.67 4.16
N ILE A 111 -7.55 -18.00 4.12
CA ILE A 111 -7.04 -18.86 5.19
C ILE A 111 -5.64 -19.35 4.82
N THR A 112 -4.69 -19.15 5.71
CA THR A 112 -3.33 -19.69 5.59
C THR A 112 -2.94 -20.50 6.80
N ASN A 113 -2.31 -21.66 6.59
CA ASN A 113 -1.74 -22.43 7.69
C ASN A 113 -0.45 -21.76 8.18
N LYS A 114 -0.34 -21.57 9.49
CA LYS A 114 0.75 -20.86 10.15
C LYS A 114 1.38 -21.74 11.23
N ALA A 115 2.68 -21.62 11.41
CA ALA A 115 3.39 -22.27 12.50
C ALA A 115 3.04 -21.62 13.85
N ARG A 116 2.87 -22.46 14.87
CA ARG A 116 2.63 -22.07 16.27
C ARG A 116 3.46 -22.97 17.18
N ASN A 117 3.94 -22.42 18.30
CA ASN A 117 4.57 -23.22 19.35
C ASN A 117 3.53 -24.12 20.02
N ALA A 118 3.85 -25.40 20.16
CA ALA A 118 3.04 -26.33 20.94
C ALA A 118 2.92 -25.84 22.39
N THR A 119 1.72 -25.94 22.94
CA THR A 119 1.42 -25.69 24.36
C THR A 119 1.07 -27.02 25.03
N ALA A 120 1.03 -27.05 26.36
CA ALA A 120 0.64 -28.26 27.10
C ALA A 120 -0.76 -28.78 26.72
N ASP A 121 -1.66 -27.86 26.32
CA ASP A 121 -3.07 -28.15 26.01
C ASP A 121 -3.36 -28.30 24.50
N ASP A 122 -2.43 -27.86 23.64
CA ASP A 122 -2.57 -27.91 22.18
C ASP A 122 -1.20 -28.16 21.53
N ALA A 123 -1.01 -29.38 21.02
CA ALA A 123 0.19 -29.82 20.33
C ALA A 123 0.22 -29.43 18.85
N SER A 124 -0.83 -28.78 18.32
CA SER A 124 -0.90 -28.43 16.90
C SER A 124 0.16 -27.39 16.53
N LEU A 125 1.10 -27.82 15.70
CA LEU A 125 2.19 -26.97 15.19
C LEU A 125 1.75 -26.10 14.01
N LEU A 126 0.67 -26.46 13.31
CA LEU A 126 0.13 -25.71 12.18
C LEU A 126 -1.33 -25.39 12.41
N VAL A 127 -1.65 -24.10 12.43
CA VAL A 127 -3.01 -23.61 12.70
C VAL A 127 -3.50 -22.68 11.59
N PRO A 128 -4.79 -22.72 11.23
CA PRO A 128 -5.35 -21.83 10.23
C PRO A 128 -5.47 -20.40 10.76
N GLN A 129 -4.93 -19.43 10.02
CA GLN A 129 -5.13 -18.00 10.25
C GLN A 129 -5.97 -17.41 9.12
N LYS A 130 -7.07 -16.74 9.49
CA LYS A 130 -7.79 -15.82 8.60
C LYS A 130 -7.06 -14.49 8.53
N ARG A 131 -6.81 -13.99 7.32
CA ARG A 131 -6.14 -12.70 7.09
C ARG A 131 -6.62 -12.07 5.78
N PRO A 132 -6.42 -10.75 5.56
CA PRO A 132 -6.55 -10.18 4.23
C PRO A 132 -5.45 -10.68 3.30
N LEU A 133 -5.68 -10.52 2.00
CA LEU A 133 -4.65 -10.70 0.97
C LEU A 133 -3.50 -9.70 1.16
N GLN A 134 -2.29 -10.17 0.87
CA GLN A 134 -1.10 -9.34 0.75
C GLN A 134 -1.30 -8.25 -0.31
N GLY A 135 -0.75 -7.07 -0.04
CA GLY A 135 -0.82 -5.90 -0.91
C GLY A 135 -2.15 -5.15 -0.87
N GLN A 136 -3.19 -5.73 -0.27
CA GLN A 136 -4.54 -5.17 -0.25
C GLN A 136 -4.76 -4.27 0.98
N SER A 137 -4.92 -2.97 0.75
CA SER A 137 -5.41 -2.06 1.80
C SER A 137 -6.93 -2.12 1.86
N LYS A 138 -7.49 -2.00 3.07
CA LYS A 138 -8.95 -1.97 3.26
C LYS A 138 -9.58 -0.69 2.73
N HIS A 139 -8.85 0.42 2.83
CA HIS A 139 -9.28 1.74 2.40
C HIS A 139 -8.16 2.39 1.59
N VAL A 140 -8.49 2.87 0.41
CA VAL A 140 -7.63 3.73 -0.41
C VAL A 140 -8.45 4.94 -0.82
N ALA A 141 -7.94 6.13 -0.60
CA ALA A 141 -8.62 7.37 -0.94
C ALA A 141 -7.66 8.32 -1.65
N ASN A 142 -8.17 9.03 -2.65
CA ASN A 142 -7.47 10.14 -3.31
C ASN A 142 -8.44 11.31 -3.37
N ALA A 143 -7.99 12.51 -3.01
CA ALA A 143 -8.76 13.73 -3.13
C ALA A 143 -7.86 14.84 -3.65
N SER A 144 -8.26 15.49 -4.74
CA SER A 144 -7.49 16.55 -5.37
C SER A 144 -8.33 17.80 -5.55
N LEU A 145 -7.83 18.92 -5.03
CA LEU A 145 -8.31 20.24 -5.36
C LEU A 145 -7.59 20.69 -6.63
N LEU A 146 -8.38 21.12 -7.61
CA LEU A 146 -7.94 21.51 -8.94
C LEU A 146 -8.29 22.98 -9.16
N TYR A 147 -7.40 23.73 -9.78
CA TYR A 147 -7.71 25.01 -10.38
C TYR A 147 -7.21 24.97 -11.83
N LYS A 148 -8.10 25.19 -12.78
CA LYS A 148 -7.78 25.22 -14.21
C LYS A 148 -8.31 26.50 -14.82
N ASN A 149 -7.42 27.28 -15.40
CA ASN A 149 -7.78 28.48 -16.13
C ASN A 149 -7.09 28.48 -17.51
N PRO A 150 -7.76 27.92 -18.54
CA PRO A 150 -7.18 27.84 -19.88
C PRO A 150 -6.88 29.20 -20.52
N ARG A 151 -7.63 30.25 -20.14
CA ARG A 151 -7.45 31.61 -20.69
C ARG A 151 -6.10 32.19 -20.30
N ASN A 152 -5.72 32.06 -19.04
CA ASN A 152 -4.41 32.50 -18.56
C ASN A 152 -3.35 31.36 -18.59
N GLY A 153 -3.74 30.15 -18.98
CA GLY A 153 -2.87 28.98 -19.04
C GLY A 153 -2.29 28.55 -17.69
N LEU A 154 -3.04 28.74 -16.59
CA LEU A 154 -2.64 28.34 -15.24
C LEU A 154 -3.42 27.11 -14.80
N ASP A 155 -2.68 26.06 -14.44
CA ASP A 155 -3.22 24.83 -13.85
C ASP A 155 -2.53 24.58 -12.50
N ILE A 156 -3.30 24.38 -11.45
CA ILE A 156 -2.82 24.09 -10.09
C ILE A 156 -3.56 22.87 -9.56
N GLN A 157 -2.83 22.02 -8.84
CA GLN A 157 -3.39 20.86 -8.15
C GLN A 157 -2.76 20.70 -6.77
N LEU A 158 -3.61 20.47 -5.78
CA LEU A 158 -3.23 19.94 -4.47
C LEU A 158 -3.88 18.57 -4.33
N ALA A 159 -3.08 17.51 -4.25
CA ALA A 159 -3.52 16.12 -4.24
C ALA A 159 -3.18 15.45 -2.89
N TYR A 160 -4.19 14.90 -2.24
CA TYR A 160 -4.08 14.10 -1.04
C TYR A 160 -4.35 12.63 -1.36
N VAL A 161 -3.48 11.75 -0.89
CA VAL A 161 -3.58 10.29 -1.07
C VAL A 161 -3.52 9.63 0.30
N TYR A 162 -4.48 8.77 0.60
CA TYR A 162 -4.48 7.89 1.76
C TYR A 162 -4.42 6.44 1.31
N THR A 163 -3.49 5.68 1.87
CA THR A 163 -3.40 4.23 1.72
C THR A 163 -3.45 3.60 3.10
N GLY A 164 -4.45 2.73 3.34
CA GLY A 164 -4.60 2.02 4.61
C GLY A 164 -3.45 1.04 4.88
N ALA A 165 -3.43 0.51 6.11
CA ALA A 165 -2.47 -0.54 6.45
C ALA A 165 -2.74 -1.82 5.65
N ARG A 166 -1.67 -2.53 5.29
CA ARG A 166 -1.73 -3.75 4.48
C ARG A 166 -0.58 -4.69 4.78
N ILE A 167 -0.78 -5.97 4.53
CA ILE A 167 0.30 -6.96 4.60
C ILE A 167 1.23 -6.75 3.40
N VAL A 168 2.52 -6.57 3.64
CA VAL A 168 3.55 -6.51 2.59
C VAL A 168 4.30 -7.81 2.44
N GLN A 169 4.26 -8.68 3.45
CA GLN A 169 4.90 -10.00 3.43
C GLN A 169 4.19 -10.95 4.38
N VAL A 170 3.87 -12.15 3.89
CA VAL A 170 3.19 -13.19 4.67
C VAL A 170 4.23 -13.93 5.52
N GLY A 171 4.08 -13.88 6.84
CA GLY A 171 4.99 -14.55 7.79
C GLY A 171 4.72 -16.05 7.91
N GLN A 172 5.70 -16.81 8.38
CA GLN A 172 5.52 -18.26 8.63
C GLN A 172 4.67 -18.54 9.88
N TYR A 173 4.77 -17.68 10.89
CA TYR A 173 4.20 -17.89 12.21
C TYR A 173 2.86 -17.17 12.39
N LEU A 174 2.01 -17.72 13.27
CA LEU A 174 0.70 -17.18 13.57
C LEU A 174 0.81 -15.73 14.08
N GLY A 175 0.07 -14.82 13.46
CA GLY A 175 0.01 -13.41 13.87
C GLY A 175 1.21 -12.57 13.43
N LEU A 176 2.30 -13.19 12.95
CA LEU A 176 3.56 -12.50 12.65
C LEU A 176 3.70 -12.16 11.16
N ASP A 177 2.61 -11.67 10.55
CA ASP A 177 2.67 -11.07 9.21
C ASP A 177 3.30 -9.67 9.28
N TYR A 178 3.89 -9.23 8.17
CA TYR A 178 4.55 -7.94 8.07
C TYR A 178 3.56 -6.92 7.50
N TRP A 179 3.27 -5.88 8.28
CA TRP A 179 2.26 -4.87 7.98
C TRP A 179 2.91 -3.53 7.67
N GLN A 180 2.69 -3.02 6.46
CA GLN A 180 2.92 -1.61 6.18
C GLN A 180 1.87 -0.78 6.93
N ARG A 181 2.31 0.29 7.60
CA ARG A 181 1.42 1.24 8.25
C ARG A 181 0.59 2.01 7.23
N ALA A 182 -0.58 2.47 7.66
CA ALA A 182 -1.35 3.43 6.90
C ALA A 182 -0.53 4.71 6.69
N GLN A 183 -0.61 5.28 5.50
CA GLN A 183 0.15 6.47 5.13
C GLN A 183 -0.73 7.46 4.39
N SER A 184 -0.43 8.74 4.61
CA SER A 184 -1.04 9.87 3.91
C SER A 184 0.03 10.64 3.16
N GLN A 185 -0.21 11.05 1.93
CA GLN A 185 0.70 11.86 1.15
C GLN A 185 -0.03 13.10 0.65
N LEU A 186 0.64 14.26 0.70
CA LEU A 186 0.13 15.51 0.13
C LEU A 186 1.14 16.01 -0.90
N ASP A 187 0.67 16.20 -2.12
CA ASP A 187 1.46 16.67 -3.25
C ASP A 187 0.86 17.95 -3.81
N PHE A 188 1.73 18.86 -4.24
CA PHE A 188 1.35 20.10 -4.91
C PHE A 188 1.98 20.14 -6.29
N SER A 189 1.22 20.60 -7.28
CA SER A 189 1.77 20.94 -8.59
C SER A 189 1.12 22.19 -9.16
N ALA A 190 1.90 22.97 -9.89
CA ALA A 190 1.42 24.09 -10.66
C ALA A 190 2.15 24.18 -11.99
N GLU A 191 1.40 24.42 -13.07
CA GLU A 191 1.92 24.66 -14.41
C GLU A 191 1.36 26.01 -14.92
N LYS A 192 2.22 26.81 -15.54
CA LYS A 192 1.88 28.11 -16.12
C LYS A 192 2.43 28.23 -17.53
N ARG A 193 1.54 28.36 -18.51
CA ARG A 193 1.92 28.74 -19.87
C ARG A 193 2.41 30.18 -19.88
N LEU A 194 3.63 30.38 -20.38
CA LEU A 194 4.31 31.67 -20.47
C LEU A 194 4.11 32.32 -21.85
N THR A 195 3.84 31.53 -22.89
CA THR A 195 3.52 32.03 -24.24
C THR A 195 2.02 32.12 -24.49
N LYS A 196 1.62 32.87 -25.51
CA LYS A 196 0.22 32.92 -25.96
C LYS A 196 -0.22 31.56 -26.50
N ALA A 197 -1.52 31.29 -26.47
CA ALA A 197 -2.06 30.00 -26.91
C ALA A 197 -1.78 29.72 -28.38
N GLU A 198 -1.74 30.78 -29.19
CA GLU A 198 -1.64 30.76 -30.63
C GLU A 198 -0.18 30.84 -31.12
N SER A 199 0.79 30.98 -30.20
CA SER A 199 2.20 31.05 -30.55
C SER A 199 2.68 29.72 -31.14
N ARG A 200 3.44 29.78 -32.24
CA ARG A 200 4.12 28.62 -32.85
C ARG A 200 5.10 27.91 -31.91
N VAL A 201 5.52 28.58 -30.83
CA VAL A 201 6.38 28.02 -29.79
C VAL A 201 5.65 28.10 -28.45
N GLY A 202 5.48 26.95 -27.82
CA GLY A 202 4.90 26.80 -26.50
C GLY A 202 5.96 26.77 -25.42
N LEU A 203 5.92 27.70 -24.45
CA LEU A 203 6.74 27.65 -23.25
C LEU A 203 5.85 27.55 -22.01
N THR A 204 6.12 26.57 -21.16
CA THR A 204 5.40 26.35 -19.90
C THR A 204 6.39 26.20 -18.75
N ALA A 205 6.22 26.98 -17.69
CA ALA A 205 6.91 26.76 -16.43
C ALA A 205 6.10 25.82 -15.55
N TYR A 206 6.77 24.96 -14.79
CA TYR A 206 6.12 24.08 -13.84
C TYR A 206 6.90 23.95 -12.54
N VAL A 207 6.16 23.69 -11.47
CA VAL A 207 6.69 23.28 -10.17
C VAL A 207 5.87 22.09 -9.67
N LYS A 208 6.55 21.13 -9.05
CA LYS A 208 5.98 19.97 -8.37
C LYS A 208 6.67 19.79 -7.04
N VAL A 209 5.89 19.64 -5.99
CA VAL A 209 6.36 19.33 -4.65
C VAL A 209 5.63 18.07 -4.20
N GLN A 210 6.38 17.02 -3.94
CA GLN A 210 5.83 15.72 -3.53
C GLN A 210 6.14 15.46 -2.06
N ASN A 211 5.24 14.74 -1.39
CA ASN A 211 5.32 14.37 0.01
C ASN A 211 5.56 15.56 0.95
N LEU A 212 4.72 16.59 0.84
CA LEU A 212 4.74 17.77 1.72
C LEU A 212 4.61 17.42 3.21
N LEU A 213 3.95 16.29 3.52
CA LEU A 213 3.79 15.79 4.88
C LEU A 213 5.05 15.12 5.44
N ASN A 214 6.07 14.87 4.61
CA ASN A 214 7.25 14.07 4.96
C ASN A 214 6.87 12.70 5.55
N THR A 215 5.83 12.07 5.01
CA THR A 215 5.33 10.80 5.52
C THR A 215 6.35 9.69 5.27
N PRO A 216 6.75 8.95 6.32
CA PRO A 216 7.69 7.84 6.16
C PRO A 216 6.99 6.56 5.68
N TYR A 217 7.78 5.68 5.07
CA TYR A 217 7.39 4.30 4.82
C TYR A 217 7.78 3.45 6.05
N GLN A 218 6.79 2.78 6.65
CA GLN A 218 6.99 2.04 7.89
C GLN A 218 6.35 0.66 7.79
N VAL A 219 7.08 -0.37 8.25
CA VAL A 219 6.59 -1.75 8.33
C VAL A 219 6.81 -2.27 9.74
N ASP A 220 5.77 -2.85 10.31
CA ASP A 220 5.75 -3.48 11.62
C ASP A 220 5.41 -4.97 11.49
N ILE A 221 5.94 -5.79 12.39
CA ILE A 221 5.34 -7.09 12.72
C ILE A 221 4.42 -6.85 13.92
N LEU A 222 3.16 -7.27 13.80
CA LEU A 222 2.21 -7.19 14.92
C LEU A 222 2.50 -8.36 15.87
N ALA A 223 3.23 -8.08 16.93
CA ALA A 223 3.61 -9.04 17.94
C ALA A 223 3.01 -8.55 19.27
N PRO A 224 1.75 -8.90 19.59
CA PRO A 224 1.23 -8.67 20.93
C PRO A 224 2.13 -9.44 21.88
N GLY A 225 2.92 -8.72 22.69
CA GLY A 225 3.86 -9.22 23.70
C GLY A 225 4.36 -10.63 23.44
N ALA A 226 5.56 -10.78 22.87
CA ALA A 226 6.26 -12.07 22.80
C ALA A 226 5.98 -12.86 24.09
N PRO A 227 5.53 -14.13 24.03
CA PRO A 227 5.30 -14.88 25.24
C PRO A 227 6.63 -14.83 25.99
N ALA A 228 6.63 -14.18 27.16
CA ALA A 228 7.71 -14.35 28.10
C ALA A 228 7.82 -15.86 28.28
N SER A 229 8.89 -16.46 27.76
CA SER A 229 9.24 -17.82 28.14
C SER A 229 9.18 -17.86 29.67
N ALA A 230 8.61 -18.90 30.26
CA ALA A 230 8.56 -19.01 31.71
C ALA A 230 10.00 -18.87 32.27
N GLY A 231 10.30 -17.73 32.93
CA GLY A 231 11.64 -17.37 33.39
C GLY A 231 12.37 -16.26 32.60
N ALA A 232 11.84 -15.75 31.49
CA ALA A 232 12.37 -14.55 30.83
C ALA A 232 11.87 -13.28 31.55
N PRO A 233 12.70 -12.21 31.62
CA PRO A 233 12.26 -10.94 32.17
C PRO A 233 10.99 -10.48 31.45
N ALA A 234 10.01 -9.95 32.21
CA ALA A 234 8.72 -9.46 31.69
C ALA A 234 8.83 -8.35 30.63
N THR A 235 10.05 -7.91 30.31
CA THR A 235 10.34 -6.88 29.31
C THR A 235 11.59 -7.29 28.52
N VAL A 236 11.47 -8.28 27.62
CA VAL A 236 12.46 -8.38 26.54
C VAL A 236 12.18 -7.20 25.61
N SER A 237 12.88 -6.09 25.83
CA SER A 237 12.82 -4.94 24.94
C SER A 237 13.60 -5.31 23.68
N TYR A 238 12.91 -5.68 22.60
CA TYR A 238 13.58 -5.87 21.32
C TYR A 238 14.08 -4.50 20.80
N PRO A 239 15.23 -4.46 20.11
CA PRO A 239 15.64 -3.24 19.41
C PRO A 239 14.49 -2.73 18.53
N PHE A 240 14.18 -1.42 18.63
CA PHE A 240 13.09 -0.75 17.89
C PHE A 240 11.66 -1.17 18.25
N GLN A 241 11.46 -1.90 19.35
CA GLN A 241 10.15 -2.10 19.97
C GLN A 241 9.75 -0.87 20.79
N GLY A 242 9.31 0.18 20.11
CA GLY A 242 8.77 1.38 20.76
C GLY A 242 7.36 1.20 21.33
N ASN A 243 6.72 0.06 21.09
CA ASN A 243 5.36 -0.26 21.54
C ASN A 243 5.25 -1.77 21.81
N ALA A 244 4.58 -2.16 22.89
CA ALA A 244 4.48 -3.55 23.35
C ALA A 244 3.79 -4.48 22.33
N ASP A 245 2.94 -3.94 21.45
CA ASP A 245 2.12 -4.73 20.53
C ASP A 245 2.74 -4.93 19.13
N ARG A 246 3.93 -4.37 18.88
CA ARG A 246 4.56 -4.40 17.55
C ARG A 246 6.07 -4.20 17.59
N VAL A 247 6.74 -4.75 16.59
CA VAL A 247 8.17 -4.52 16.34
C VAL A 247 8.33 -3.82 14.99
N SER A 248 8.95 -2.64 14.98
CA SER A 248 9.24 -1.90 13.75
C SER A 248 10.42 -2.55 13.04
N VAL A 249 10.21 -3.02 11.81
CA VAL A 249 11.25 -3.69 11.00
C VAL A 249 11.77 -2.82 9.86
N ILE A 250 10.95 -1.87 9.37
CA ILE A 250 11.37 -0.90 8.36
C ILE A 250 10.88 0.49 8.77
N ASN A 251 11.76 1.49 8.70
CA ASN A 251 11.40 2.89 8.86
C ASN A 251 12.25 3.77 7.93
N GLN A 252 11.72 4.03 6.74
CA GLN A 252 12.38 4.83 5.70
C GLN A 252 11.69 6.18 5.60
N THR A 253 12.46 7.26 5.83
CA THR A 253 11.92 8.62 5.71
C THR A 253 12.20 9.15 4.31
N TYR A 254 11.13 9.31 3.53
CA TYR A 254 11.16 10.04 2.27
C TYR A 254 10.81 11.50 2.57
N ARG A 255 11.80 12.40 2.51
CA ARG A 255 11.54 13.83 2.67
C ARG A 255 10.79 14.37 1.46
N ALA A 256 10.21 15.56 1.61
CA ALA A 256 9.60 16.30 0.52
C ALA A 256 10.59 16.45 -0.65
N TYR A 257 10.11 16.16 -1.86
CA TYR A 257 10.88 16.25 -3.10
C TYR A 257 10.35 17.42 -3.93
N TYR A 258 11.27 18.24 -4.46
CA TYR A 258 10.95 19.46 -5.20
C TYR A 258 11.50 19.36 -6.61
N LEU A 259 10.66 19.65 -7.60
CA LEU A 259 11.03 19.69 -9.02
C LEU A 259 10.45 20.96 -9.63
N ALA A 260 11.29 21.71 -10.34
CA ALA A 260 10.86 22.86 -11.13
C ALA A 260 11.56 22.84 -12.48
N GLY A 261 10.91 23.38 -13.51
CA GLY A 261 11.51 23.43 -14.83
C GLY A 261 10.66 24.15 -15.87
N LEU A 262 11.20 24.15 -17.09
CA LEU A 262 10.55 24.68 -18.28
C LEU A 262 10.28 23.52 -19.25
N ARG A 263 9.11 23.53 -19.88
CA ARG A 263 8.72 22.61 -20.94
C ARG A 263 8.52 23.40 -22.23
N PHE A 264 9.23 22.98 -23.28
CA PHE A 264 9.15 23.56 -24.61
C PHE A 264 8.37 22.64 -25.54
N ARG A 265 7.52 23.22 -26.39
CA ARG A 265 6.79 22.52 -27.45
C ARG A 265 6.91 23.32 -28.76
N PHE A 266 7.33 22.64 -29.82
CA PHE A 266 7.31 23.14 -31.19
C PHE A 266 5.96 22.85 -31.86
#